data_AF-A0A924QLQ3-F1
#
_entry.id   AF-A0A924QLQ3-F1
#
_cell.length_a   1.000
_cell.length_b   1.000
_cell.length_c   1.000
_cell.angle_alpha   90.00
_cell.angle_beta   90.00
_cell.angle_gamma   90.00
#
_symmetry.space_group_name_H-M   'P 1'
#
loop_
_entity.id
_entity.type
_entity.pdbx_description
1 polymer ?
#
loop_
_entity_poly.entity_id
_entity_poly.type
_entity_poly.pdbx_seq_one_letter_code
_entity_poly.pdbx_strand_id
1 'polypeptide(L)'
;MSQELNILKELHSEFELVKKALSHLQHSYNSCLAIGLQENYTDAELEKWEAFTARYARLSDIITQKVMNTILLVETGSTGSLLDKANFTEKLGWVIKAEDFRQLRFLRNYIAHEYLKQNTNEIFELVLDNYSKLVLFINHIIN
;
A
#
# COMPACT_ATOMS: atom_id res chain seq x y z
N MET A 1 -3.16 20.63 23.50
CA MET A 1 -4.08 19.66 24.14
C MET A 1 -5.27 19.27 23.26
N SER A 2 -6.08 20.19 22.71
CA SER A 2 -7.20 19.81 21.82
C SER A 2 -6.76 19.33 20.43
N GLN A 3 -5.74 19.95 19.85
CA GLN A 3 -5.26 19.65 18.49
C GLN A 3 -4.55 18.28 18.39
N GLU A 4 -3.67 17.99 19.34
CA GLU A 4 -2.96 16.70 19.44
C GLU A 4 -3.92 15.52 19.62
N LEU A 5 -4.93 15.66 20.48
CA LEU A 5 -5.98 14.66 20.66
C LEU A 5 -6.79 14.42 19.38
N ASN A 6 -6.98 15.44 18.55
CA ASN A 6 -7.68 15.29 17.27
C ASN A 6 -6.83 14.52 16.26
N ILE A 7 -5.52 14.78 16.19
CA ILE A 7 -4.60 14.06 15.28
C ILE A 7 -4.53 12.58 15.66
N LEU A 8 -4.48 12.25 16.96
CA LEU A 8 -4.48 10.85 17.41
C LEU A 8 -5.81 10.13 17.08
N LYS A 9 -6.94 10.81 17.16
CA LYS A 9 -8.23 10.25 16.72
C LYS A 9 -8.26 10.02 15.21
N GLU A 10 -7.70 10.94 14.43
CA GLU A 10 -7.56 10.78 12.98
C GLU A 10 -6.71 9.55 12.65
N LEU A 11 -5.52 9.44 13.25
CA LEU A 11 -4.63 8.28 13.08
C LEU A 11 -5.33 6.97 13.42
N HIS A 12 -6.08 6.92 14.52
CA HIS A 12 -6.86 5.75 14.89
C HIS A 12 -7.89 5.38 13.81
N SER A 13 -8.61 6.36 13.27
CA SER A 13 -9.57 6.12 12.18
C SER A 13 -8.90 5.62 10.89
N GLU A 14 -7.70 6.11 10.60
CA GLU A 14 -6.90 5.66 9.46
C GLU A 14 -6.46 4.21 9.62
N PHE A 15 -6.06 3.80 10.83
CA PHE A 15 -5.70 2.41 11.12
C PHE A 15 -6.89 1.46 10.92
N GLU A 16 -8.09 1.82 11.37
CA GLU A 16 -9.29 1.00 11.14
C GLU A 16 -9.63 0.89 9.64
N LEU A 17 -9.43 1.97 8.88
CA LEU A 17 -9.58 1.95 7.44
C LEU A 17 -8.54 1.04 6.76
N VAL A 18 -7.28 1.11 7.19
CA VAL A 18 -6.19 0.24 6.71
C VAL A 18 -6.50 -1.23 6.99
N LYS A 19 -6.94 -1.58 8.21
CA LYS A 19 -7.32 -2.96 8.58
C LYS A 19 -8.41 -3.52 7.66
N LYS A 20 -9.45 -2.73 7.40
CA LYS A 20 -10.54 -3.13 6.49
C LYS A 20 -10.08 -3.27 5.04
N ALA A 21 -9.24 -2.35 4.57
CA ALA A 21 -8.70 -2.41 3.22
C ALA A 21 -7.74 -3.60 3.05
N LEU A 22 -6.94 -3.93 4.08
CA LEU A 22 -6.05 -5.07 4.10
C LEU A 22 -6.81 -6.39 3.99
N SER A 23 -7.93 -6.57 4.70
CA SER A 23 -8.73 -7.80 4.59
C SER A 23 -9.31 -8.00 3.19
N HIS A 24 -9.77 -6.91 2.55
CA HIS A 24 -10.24 -6.96 1.15
C HIS A 24 -9.11 -7.24 0.16
N LEU A 25 -7.91 -6.71 0.42
CA LEU A 25 -6.73 -7.00 -0.39
C LEU A 25 -6.33 -8.48 -0.27
N GLN A 26 -6.28 -9.02 0.95
CA GLN A 26 -6.00 -10.44 1.22
C GLN A 26 -6.97 -11.37 0.49
N HIS A 27 -8.26 -11.06 0.50
CA HIS A 27 -9.26 -11.82 -0.25
C HIS A 27 -8.98 -11.80 -1.76
N SER A 28 -8.68 -10.63 -2.32
CA SER A 28 -8.33 -10.50 -3.74
C SER A 28 -7.05 -11.24 -4.10
N TYR A 29 -6.03 -11.16 -3.24
CA TYR A 29 -4.76 -11.87 -3.41
C TYR A 29 -4.99 -13.38 -3.49
N ASN A 30 -5.73 -13.97 -2.55
CA ASN A 30 -6.04 -15.40 -2.58
C ASN A 30 -6.81 -15.81 -3.83
N SER A 31 -7.73 -14.95 -4.30
CA SER A 31 -8.48 -15.20 -5.54
C SER A 31 -7.56 -15.19 -6.76
N CYS A 32 -6.63 -14.25 -6.85
CA CYS A 32 -5.68 -14.13 -7.97
C CYS A 32 -4.62 -15.23 -7.94
N LEU A 33 -4.15 -15.63 -6.75
CA LEU A 33 -3.27 -16.79 -6.60
C LEU A 33 -3.90 -18.09 -7.13
N ALA A 34 -5.21 -18.29 -6.88
CA ALA A 34 -5.92 -19.46 -7.38
C ALA A 34 -6.08 -19.47 -8.90
N ILE A 35 -6.14 -18.29 -9.53
CA ILE A 35 -6.20 -18.13 -10.99
C ILE A 35 -4.79 -18.34 -11.60
N GLY A 36 -3.77 -17.76 -10.96
CA GLY A 36 -2.41 -17.75 -11.48
C GLY A 36 -2.18 -16.70 -12.59
N LEU A 37 -0.91 -16.54 -12.97
CA LEU A 37 -0.53 -15.77 -14.15
C LEU A 37 -0.74 -16.64 -15.39
N GLN A 38 -1.35 -16.07 -16.43
CA GLN A 38 -1.66 -16.76 -17.68
C GLN A 38 -1.60 -15.81 -18.87
N GLU A 39 -1.52 -16.38 -20.08
CA GLU A 39 -1.49 -15.58 -21.31
C GLU A 39 -2.87 -15.03 -21.68
N ASN A 40 -3.93 -15.77 -21.36
CA ASN A 40 -5.31 -15.42 -21.71
C ASN A 40 -6.21 -15.55 -20.48
N TYR A 41 -6.93 -14.48 -20.16
CA TYR A 41 -7.90 -14.45 -19.05
C TYR A 41 -9.31 -14.46 -19.60
N THR A 42 -10.23 -15.11 -18.89
CA THR A 42 -11.66 -14.80 -19.05
C THR A 42 -11.96 -13.41 -18.48
N ASP A 43 -13.03 -12.75 -18.94
CA ASP A 43 -13.43 -11.44 -18.42
C ASP A 43 -13.60 -11.45 -16.90
N ALA A 44 -14.18 -12.52 -16.35
CA ALA A 44 -14.38 -12.67 -14.91
C ALA A 44 -13.08 -12.85 -14.11
N GLU A 45 -12.04 -13.42 -14.72
CA GLU A 45 -10.71 -13.51 -14.10
C GLU A 45 -9.98 -12.18 -14.19
N LEU A 46 -10.10 -11.48 -15.32
CA LEU A 46 -9.54 -10.16 -15.51
C LEU A 46 -10.11 -9.19 -14.47
N GLU A 47 -11.42 -9.13 -14.30
CA GLU A 47 -12.08 -8.30 -13.27
C GLU A 47 -11.53 -8.54 -11.86
N LYS A 48 -11.18 -9.79 -11.51
CA LYS A 48 -10.59 -10.12 -10.20
C LYS A 48 -9.19 -9.57 -10.06
N TRP A 49 -8.38 -9.69 -11.10
CA TRP A 49 -7.04 -9.12 -11.16
C TRP A 49 -7.05 -7.59 -11.12
N GLU A 50 -7.94 -6.96 -11.88
CA GLU A 50 -8.18 -5.52 -11.85
C GLU A 50 -8.59 -5.05 -10.44
N ALA A 51 -9.51 -5.77 -9.79
CA ALA A 51 -9.89 -5.49 -8.42
C ALA A 51 -8.71 -5.63 -7.45
N PHE A 52 -7.83 -6.61 -7.65
CA PHE A 52 -6.65 -6.82 -6.82
C PHE A 52 -5.64 -5.67 -6.96
N THR A 53 -5.26 -5.32 -8.18
CA THR A 53 -4.29 -4.23 -8.44
C THR A 53 -4.83 -2.89 -7.95
N ALA A 54 -6.13 -2.60 -8.15
CA ALA A 54 -6.77 -1.39 -7.64
C ALA A 54 -6.79 -1.33 -6.10
N ARG A 55 -7.05 -2.46 -5.43
CA ARG A 55 -6.98 -2.55 -3.96
C ARG A 55 -5.56 -2.36 -3.46
N TYR A 56 -4.56 -2.95 -4.13
CA TYR A 56 -3.15 -2.79 -3.79
C TYR A 56 -2.75 -1.30 -3.89
N ALA A 57 -3.03 -0.67 -5.03
CA ALA A 57 -2.67 0.73 -5.26
C ALA A 57 -3.30 1.65 -4.22
N ARG A 58 -4.59 1.45 -3.91
CA ARG A 58 -5.30 2.24 -2.90
C ARG A 58 -4.72 2.05 -1.50
N LEU A 59 -4.47 0.81 -1.08
CA LEU A 59 -3.92 0.53 0.25
C LEU A 59 -2.49 1.06 0.38
N SER A 60 -1.66 0.85 -0.64
CA SER A 60 -0.31 1.41 -0.71
C SER A 60 -0.33 2.93 -0.62
N ASP A 61 -1.27 3.60 -1.29
CA ASP A 61 -1.41 5.05 -1.22
C ASP A 61 -1.77 5.54 0.19
N ILE A 62 -2.77 4.89 0.81
CA ILE A 62 -3.21 5.23 2.16
C ILE A 62 -2.06 5.08 3.16
N ILE A 63 -1.38 3.93 3.17
CA ILE A 63 -0.35 3.67 4.17
C ILE A 63 0.89 4.55 3.94
N THR A 64 1.36 4.70 2.70
CA THR A 64 2.59 5.46 2.40
C THR A 64 2.40 6.98 2.38
N GLN A 65 1.18 7.47 2.22
CA GLN A 65 0.90 8.90 2.22
C GLN A 65 0.11 9.32 3.45
N LYS A 66 -1.16 8.91 3.54
CA LYS A 66 -2.08 9.43 4.57
C LYS A 66 -1.60 9.07 5.97
N VAL A 67 -1.41 7.78 6.23
CA VAL A 67 -0.95 7.29 7.55
C VAL A 67 0.44 7.83 7.88
N MET A 68 1.41 7.74 6.94
CA MET A 68 2.74 8.28 7.20
C MET A 68 2.74 9.81 7.44
N ASN A 69 1.89 10.58 6.76
CA ASN A 69 1.76 12.03 7.02
C ASN A 69 1.33 12.26 8.47
N THR A 70 0.30 11.55 8.92
CA THR A 70 -0.25 11.68 10.26
C THR A 70 0.76 11.24 11.32
N ILE A 71 1.47 10.13 11.09
CA ILE A 71 2.56 9.66 11.98
C ILE A 71 3.68 10.70 12.08
N LEU A 72 4.24 11.17 10.97
CA LEU A 72 5.30 12.19 11.03
C LEU A 72 4.81 13.50 11.64
N LEU A 73 3.56 13.88 11.41
CA LEU A 73 2.98 15.08 12.03
C LEU A 73 2.96 14.95 13.56
N VAL A 74 2.64 13.77 14.10
CA VAL A 74 2.68 13.50 15.54
C VAL A 74 4.13 13.50 16.05
N GLU A 75 5.04 12.81 15.35
CA GLU A 75 6.40 12.57 15.82
C GLU A 75 7.33 13.79 15.66
N THR A 76 7.13 14.58 14.62
CA THR A 76 8.06 15.67 14.24
C THR A 76 7.38 17.03 14.07
N GLY A 77 6.07 17.12 14.23
CA GLY A 77 5.31 18.35 13.99
C GLY A 77 5.18 18.74 12.52
N SER A 78 5.56 17.87 11.57
CA SER A 78 5.47 18.12 10.13
C SER A 78 5.22 16.82 9.36
N THR A 79 4.59 16.87 8.18
CA THR A 79 4.34 15.66 7.38
C THR A 79 5.57 15.12 6.65
N GLY A 80 6.64 15.92 6.55
CA GLY A 80 7.89 15.58 5.89
C GLY A 80 7.79 15.34 4.37
N SER A 81 8.94 15.19 3.74
CA SER A 81 9.08 14.78 2.35
C SER A 81 8.96 13.26 2.18
N LEU A 82 8.99 12.78 0.94
CA LEU A 82 9.10 11.35 0.65
C LEU A 82 10.39 10.75 1.22
N LEU A 83 11.51 11.49 1.16
CA LEU A 83 12.78 11.04 1.70
C LEU A 83 12.72 10.92 3.22
N ASP A 84 12.07 11.88 3.89
CA ASP A 84 11.92 11.85 5.35
C ASP A 84 11.12 10.63 5.80
N LYS A 85 10.01 10.32 5.12
CA LYS A 85 9.22 9.10 5.38
C LYS A 85 10.03 7.84 5.16
N ALA A 86 10.75 7.75 4.05
CA ALA A 86 11.57 6.58 3.73
C ALA A 86 12.63 6.34 4.82
N ASN A 87 13.36 7.38 5.20
CA ASN A 87 14.38 7.31 6.25
C ASN A 87 13.77 7.03 7.63
N PHE A 88 12.60 7.59 7.93
CA PHE A 88 11.88 7.36 9.17
C PHE A 88 11.47 5.88 9.31
N THR A 89 10.88 5.31 8.26
CA THR A 89 10.46 3.90 8.25
C THR A 89 11.64 2.93 8.33
N GLU A 90 12.77 3.24 7.70
CA GLU A 90 14.01 2.46 7.80
C GLU A 90 14.59 2.54 9.21
N LYS A 91 14.65 3.74 9.81
CA LYS A 91 15.16 3.93 11.18
C LYS A 91 14.36 3.15 12.22
N LEU A 92 13.04 3.02 12.03
CA LEU A 92 12.17 2.23 12.91
C LEU A 92 12.16 0.73 12.57
N GLY A 93 12.86 0.31 11.51
CA GLY A 93 12.89 -1.08 11.06
C GLY A 93 11.56 -1.57 10.47
N TRP A 94 10.65 -0.67 10.09
CA TRP A 94 9.39 -1.02 9.41
C TRP A 94 9.64 -1.44 7.96
N VAL A 95 10.74 -0.96 7.38
CA VAL A 95 11.31 -1.44 6.12
C VAL A 95 12.80 -1.73 6.34
N ILE A 96 13.37 -2.62 5.54
CA ILE A 96 14.80 -2.98 5.66
C ILE A 96 15.66 -1.85 5.10
N LYS A 97 15.25 -1.28 3.96
CA LYS A 97 15.91 -0.14 3.34
C LYS A 97 14.91 0.95 2.99
N ALA A 98 15.34 2.21 3.05
CA ALA A 98 14.53 3.36 2.61
C ALA A 98 14.04 3.22 1.15
N GLU A 99 14.77 2.47 0.31
CA GLU A 99 14.34 2.15 -1.06
C GLU A 99 13.08 1.27 -1.11
N ASP A 100 12.87 0.38 -0.14
CA ASP A 100 11.68 -0.49 -0.13
C ASP A 100 10.40 0.34 0.02
N PHE A 101 10.44 1.39 0.85
CA PHE A 101 9.33 2.35 0.97
C PHE A 101 9.09 3.09 -0.35
N ARG A 102 10.16 3.50 -1.04
CA ARG A 102 10.05 4.17 -2.35
C ARG A 102 9.48 3.24 -3.41
N GLN A 103 9.86 1.96 -3.41
CA GLN A 103 9.32 0.95 -4.32
C GLN A 103 7.80 0.77 -4.16
N LEU A 104 7.28 0.78 -2.93
CA LEU A 104 5.83 0.74 -2.70
C LEU A 104 5.11 1.92 -3.39
N ARG A 105 5.68 3.12 -3.29
CA ARG A 105 5.14 4.32 -3.95
C ARG A 105 5.31 4.29 -5.46
N PHE A 106 6.45 3.80 -5.95
CA PHE A 106 6.71 3.66 -7.37
C PHE A 106 5.66 2.72 -7.99
N LEU A 107 5.45 1.54 -7.42
CA LEU A 107 4.49 0.57 -7.94
C LEU A 107 3.05 1.12 -7.88
N ARG A 108 2.66 1.82 -6.81
CA ARG A 108 1.37 2.52 -6.76
C ARG A 108 1.20 3.47 -7.93
N ASN A 109 2.22 4.29 -8.24
CA ASN A 109 2.15 5.24 -9.35
C ASN A 109 2.16 4.53 -10.70
N TYR A 110 2.97 3.48 -10.84
CA TYR A 110 3.02 2.64 -12.03
C TYR A 110 1.64 2.06 -12.35
N ILE A 111 0.95 1.48 -11.36
CA ILE A 111 -0.44 1.00 -11.52
C ILE A 111 -1.35 2.14 -11.98
N ALA A 112 -1.26 3.34 -11.41
CA ALA A 112 -2.13 4.45 -11.79
C ALA A 112 -1.89 4.97 -13.23
N HIS A 113 -0.64 4.90 -13.72
CA HIS A 113 -0.26 5.44 -15.03
C HIS A 113 -0.34 4.43 -16.17
N GLU A 114 0.09 3.19 -15.94
CA GLU A 114 0.26 2.16 -16.99
C GLU A 114 -0.98 1.28 -17.17
N TYR A 115 -1.97 1.35 -16.28
CA TYR A 115 -3.26 0.66 -16.47
C TYR A 115 -3.98 1.09 -17.77
N LEU A 116 -3.61 2.24 -18.34
CA LEU A 116 -4.15 2.72 -19.63
C LEU A 116 -3.41 2.16 -20.86
N LYS A 117 -2.31 1.42 -20.68
CA LYS A 117 -1.40 1.01 -21.75
C LYS A 117 -1.14 -0.50 -21.76
N GLN A 118 -2.18 -1.29 -22.04
CA GLN A 118 -2.15 -2.66 -22.60
C GLN A 118 -1.24 -3.77 -21.99
N ASN A 119 -0.30 -3.53 -21.07
CA ASN A 119 0.57 -4.56 -20.49
C ASN A 119 0.09 -5.01 -19.10
N THR A 120 -1.04 -5.70 -19.07
CA THR A 120 -1.75 -6.05 -17.83
C THR A 120 -0.99 -7.09 -16.99
N ASN A 121 -0.28 -8.03 -17.62
CA ASN A 121 0.46 -9.09 -16.92
C ASN A 121 1.66 -8.58 -16.13
N GLU A 122 2.39 -7.60 -16.65
CA GLU A 122 3.51 -6.98 -15.94
C GLU A 122 3.04 -6.36 -14.62
N ILE A 123 1.90 -5.67 -14.63
CA ILE A 123 1.30 -5.10 -13.41
C ILE A 123 0.91 -6.21 -12.44
N PHE A 124 0.31 -7.31 -12.92
CA PHE A 124 -0.13 -8.42 -12.07
C PHE A 124 1.04 -9.09 -11.36
N GLU A 125 2.13 -9.36 -12.08
CA GLU A 125 3.36 -9.93 -11.54
C GLU A 125 4.00 -9.01 -10.50
N LEU A 126 4.18 -7.72 -10.83
CA LEU A 126 4.75 -6.74 -9.90
C LEU A 126 3.94 -6.60 -8.61
N VAL A 127 2.60 -6.65 -8.70
CA VAL A 127 1.72 -6.57 -7.53
C VAL A 127 1.79 -7.84 -6.68
N LEU A 128 1.88 -9.03 -7.29
CA LEU A 128 2.11 -10.28 -6.54
C LEU A 128 3.44 -10.24 -5.78
N ASP A 129 4.52 -9.86 -6.46
CA ASP A 129 5.87 -9.86 -5.90
C ASP A 129 6.02 -8.89 -4.73
N ASN A 130 5.29 -7.77 -4.76
CA ASN A 130 5.35 -6.74 -3.74
C ASN A 130 4.23 -6.83 -2.70
N TYR A 131 3.26 -7.75 -2.87
CA TYR A 131 2.18 -7.95 -1.91
C TYR A 131 2.70 -8.22 -0.49
N SER A 132 3.65 -9.16 -0.36
CA SER A 132 4.21 -9.54 0.95
C SER A 132 4.90 -8.36 1.64
N LYS A 133 5.67 -7.56 0.88
CA LYS A 133 6.33 -6.35 1.38
C LYS A 133 5.33 -5.33 1.91
N LEU A 134 4.24 -5.07 1.16
CA LEU A 134 3.19 -4.15 1.59
C LEU A 134 2.52 -4.63 2.88
N VAL A 135 2.19 -5.92 2.98
CA VAL A 135 1.54 -6.50 4.17
C VAL A 135 2.47 -6.44 5.39
N LEU A 136 3.75 -6.78 5.23
CA LEU A 136 4.75 -6.68 6.31
C LEU A 136 4.88 -5.23 6.80
N PHE A 137 5.00 -4.28 5.88
CA PHE A 137 5.08 -2.86 6.22
C PHE A 137 3.85 -2.39 7.01
N ILE A 138 2.65 -2.76 6.58
CA ILE A 138 1.41 -2.43 7.30
C ILE A 138 1.42 -3.04 8.71
N ASN A 139 1.79 -4.31 8.84
CA ASN A 139 1.82 -5.01 10.12
C ASN A 139 2.82 -4.39 11.12
N HIS A 140 3.90 -3.75 10.65
CA HIS A 140 4.80 -3.01 11.54
C HIS A 140 4.20 -1.71 12.09
N ILE A 141 3.18 -1.15 11.42
CA ILE A 141 2.54 0.12 11.78
C ILE A 141 1.31 -0.09 12.67
N ILE A 142 0.51 -1.12 12.39
CA ILE A 142 -0.81 -1.30 13.03
C ILE A 142 -0.83 -2.28 14.21
N ASN A 143 0.26 -3.00 14.48
CA ASN A 143 0.42 -3.89 15.63
C ASN A 143 1.17 -3.18 16.76
#